data_AF-A0A5J4VNE3-F1
#
_entry.id   AF-A0A5J4VNE3-F1
#
_cell.length_a   1.000
_cell.length_b   1.000
_cell.length_c   1.000
_cell.angle_alpha   90.00
_cell.angle_beta   90.00
_cell.angle_gamma   90.00
#
_symmetry.space_group_name_H-M   'P 1'
#
loop_
_entity.id
_entity.type
_entity.pdbx_description
1 polymer ?
#
loop_
_entity_poly.entity_id
_entity_poly.type
_entity_poly.pdbx_seq_one_letter_code
_entity_poly.pdbx_strand_id
1 'polypeptide(L)'
;MLRITIKIIGSMINGGIKDNNSEHPYFQSIISINGENKIFSLFQRKDIDSYIRNIAAISIGRLFKFQILPETMKQLIIDHLKSITSDHDEWTRSASIYAIDYLAQNKDNYTEIMKGFDPLAVIQDLALPIIRNEEERKQIQH
;
A
#
# COMPACT_ATOMS: atom_id res chain seq x y z
N MET A 1 -14.50 -6.42 -19.17
CA MET A 1 -13.51 -7.50 -19.08
C MET A 1 -12.38 -7.16 -18.10
N LEU A 2 -11.60 -6.09 -18.34
CA LEU A 2 -10.44 -5.70 -17.50
C LEU A 2 -10.74 -5.56 -15.99
N ARG A 3 -11.87 -4.92 -15.63
CA ARG A 3 -12.32 -4.76 -14.23
C ARG A 3 -12.53 -6.09 -13.50
N ILE A 4 -13.00 -7.12 -14.22
CA ILE A 4 -13.26 -8.44 -13.64
C ILE A 4 -11.94 -9.20 -13.49
N THR A 5 -11.09 -9.17 -14.52
CA THR A 5 -9.79 -9.85 -14.52
C THR A 5 -8.90 -9.39 -13.36
N ILE A 6 -8.75 -8.09 -13.15
CA ILE A 6 -7.89 -7.57 -12.08
C ILE A 6 -8.45 -7.88 -10.68
N LYS A 7 -9.78 -7.89 -10.52
CA LYS A 7 -10.43 -8.32 -9.28
C LYS A 7 -10.11 -9.78 -8.97
N ILE A 8 -10.20 -10.66 -9.97
CA ILE A 8 -9.88 -12.08 -9.80
C ILE A 8 -8.41 -12.24 -9.41
N ILE A 9 -7.49 -11.57 -10.10
CA ILE A 9 -6.05 -11.59 -9.77
C ILE A 9 -5.82 -11.11 -8.33
N GLY A 10 -6.40 -9.97 -7.96
CA GLY A 10 -6.28 -9.42 -6.61
C GLY A 10 -6.86 -10.34 -5.53
N SER A 11 -7.98 -11.02 -5.81
CA SER A 11 -8.57 -12.02 -4.92
C SER A 11 -7.70 -13.28 -4.78
N MET A 12 -7.12 -13.77 -5.89
CA MET A 12 -6.20 -14.92 -5.86
C MET A 12 -4.95 -14.61 -5.04
N ILE A 13 -4.31 -13.46 -5.29
CA ILE A 13 -3.17 -13.00 -4.51
C ILE A 13 -3.57 -12.88 -3.03
N ASN A 14 -4.70 -12.24 -2.73
CA ASN A 14 -5.16 -12.14 -1.34
C ASN A 14 -5.39 -13.51 -0.67
N GLY A 15 -5.86 -14.51 -1.42
CA GLY A 15 -6.06 -15.87 -0.89
C GLY A 15 -4.77 -16.54 -0.41
N GLY A 16 -3.62 -16.23 -1.02
CA GLY A 16 -2.31 -16.79 -0.65
C GLY A 16 -1.59 -16.05 0.48
N ILE A 17 -2.09 -14.87 0.91
CA ILE A 17 -1.31 -13.94 1.74
C ILE A 17 -1.09 -14.40 3.19
N LYS A 18 -2.00 -15.24 3.71
CA LYS A 18 -1.98 -15.75 5.10
C LYS A 18 -0.90 -16.80 5.34
N ASP A 19 -0.22 -17.24 4.30
CA ASP A 19 0.96 -18.08 4.45
C ASP A 19 2.06 -17.28 5.17
N ASN A 20 2.61 -17.85 6.25
CA ASN A 20 3.68 -17.23 7.03
C ASN A 20 5.06 -17.37 6.37
N ASN A 21 5.11 -17.95 5.17
CA ASN A 21 6.32 -18.01 4.36
C ASN A 21 6.88 -16.62 4.03
N SER A 22 8.21 -16.59 3.85
CA SER A 22 8.98 -15.40 3.46
C SER A 22 8.78 -14.99 1.99
N GLU A 23 7.90 -15.69 1.26
CA GLU A 23 7.54 -15.38 -0.12
C GLU A 23 6.06 -15.68 -0.32
N HIS A 24 5.40 -14.86 -1.13
CA HIS A 24 4.01 -15.10 -1.50
C HIS A 24 3.89 -16.41 -2.32
N PRO A 25 2.91 -17.30 -2.07
CA PRO A 25 2.80 -18.60 -2.75
C PRO A 25 2.74 -18.54 -4.28
N TYR A 26 2.23 -17.42 -4.81
CA TYR A 26 2.12 -17.16 -6.25
C TYR A 26 3.20 -16.25 -6.82
N PHE A 27 4.22 -15.85 -6.03
CA PHE A 27 5.25 -14.91 -6.46
C PHE A 27 5.96 -15.41 -7.72
N GLN A 28 6.65 -16.54 -7.64
CA GLN A 28 7.41 -17.10 -8.77
C GLN A 28 6.54 -17.35 -10.00
N SER A 29 5.34 -17.90 -9.82
CA SER A 29 4.41 -18.17 -10.91
C SER A 29 3.99 -16.89 -11.65
N ILE A 30 3.71 -15.81 -10.92
CA ILE A 30 3.32 -14.52 -11.51
C ILE A 30 4.51 -13.84 -12.19
N ILE A 31 5.70 -13.86 -11.56
CA ILE A 31 6.92 -13.29 -12.14
C ILE A 31 7.31 -14.02 -13.44
N SER A 32 7.18 -15.35 -13.48
CA SER A 32 7.55 -16.17 -14.64
C SER A 32 6.81 -15.81 -15.93
N ILE A 33 5.63 -15.19 -15.82
CA ILE A 33 4.78 -14.77 -16.94
C ILE A 33 4.79 -13.26 -17.18
N ASN A 34 5.75 -12.55 -16.58
CA ASN A 34 5.85 -11.10 -16.59
C ASN A 34 4.58 -10.41 -16.03
N GLY A 35 3.94 -11.07 -15.06
CA GLY A 35 2.63 -10.69 -14.53
C GLY A 35 2.69 -9.40 -13.71
N GLU A 36 3.76 -9.18 -12.97
CA GLU A 36 4.06 -7.96 -12.22
C GLU A 36 4.08 -6.73 -13.13
N ASN A 37 4.77 -6.81 -14.27
CA ASN A 37 4.84 -5.70 -15.22
C ASN A 37 3.49 -5.47 -15.91
N LYS A 38 2.71 -6.52 -16.16
CA LYS A 38 1.35 -6.39 -16.69
C LYS A 38 0.43 -5.69 -15.69
N ILE A 39 0.47 -6.08 -14.41
CA ILE A 39 -0.31 -5.42 -13.34
C ILE A 39 0.16 -3.97 -13.17
N PHE A 40 1.47 -3.72 -13.24
CA PHE A 40 2.03 -2.37 -13.13
C PHE A 40 1.63 -1.48 -14.31
N SER A 41 1.66 -2.00 -15.54
CA SER A 41 1.19 -1.27 -16.72
C SER A 41 -0.29 -0.89 -16.61
N LEU A 42 -1.11 -1.75 -16.00
CA LEU A 42 -2.51 -1.46 -15.72
C LEU A 42 -2.66 -0.34 -14.69
N PHE A 43 -1.84 -0.35 -13.63
CA PHE A 43 -1.80 0.72 -12.64
C PHE A 43 -1.46 2.10 -13.26
N GLN A 44 -0.56 2.14 -14.24
CA GLN A 44 -0.12 3.39 -14.90
C GLN A 44 -1.16 4.01 -15.84
N ARG A 45 -2.23 3.29 -16.19
CA ARG A 45 -3.25 3.78 -17.11
C ARG A 45 -4.10 4.88 -16.49
N LYS A 46 -4.22 6.00 -17.20
CA LYS A 46 -5.04 7.16 -16.80
C LYS A 46 -6.48 7.09 -17.32
N ASP A 47 -6.73 6.23 -18.31
CA ASP A 47 -8.00 6.08 -19.02
C ASP A 47 -8.95 5.05 -18.37
N ILE A 48 -8.60 4.54 -17.17
CA ILE A 48 -9.38 3.54 -16.45
C ILE A 48 -9.81 4.05 -15.08
N ASP A 49 -10.84 3.39 -14.55
CA ASP A 49 -11.37 3.60 -13.20
C ASP A 49 -10.26 3.58 -12.14
N SER A 50 -10.23 4.60 -11.27
CA SER A 50 -9.26 4.71 -10.18
C SER A 50 -9.30 3.50 -9.25
N TYR A 51 -10.48 2.89 -9.05
CA TYR A 51 -10.61 1.68 -8.26
C TYR A 51 -9.85 0.49 -8.86
N ILE A 52 -9.76 0.40 -10.19
CA ILE A 52 -8.93 -0.62 -10.85
C ILE A 52 -7.45 -0.38 -10.56
N ARG A 53 -7.00 0.88 -10.60
CA ARG A 53 -5.61 1.23 -10.28
C ARG A 53 -5.29 0.93 -8.81
N ASN A 54 -6.24 1.19 -7.91
CA ASN A 54 -6.12 0.84 -6.49
C ASN A 54 -5.93 -0.67 -6.31
N ILE A 55 -6.77 -1.50 -6.94
CA ILE A 55 -6.61 -2.96 -6.89
C ILE A 55 -5.26 -3.39 -7.45
N ALA A 56 -4.81 -2.80 -8.57
CA ALA A 56 -3.51 -3.14 -9.17
C ALA A 56 -2.34 -2.82 -8.21
N ALA A 57 -2.33 -1.64 -7.60
CA ALA A 57 -1.31 -1.26 -6.62
C ALA A 57 -1.33 -2.15 -5.37
N ILE A 58 -2.52 -2.42 -4.82
CA ILE A 58 -2.71 -3.32 -3.67
C ILE A 58 -2.22 -4.74 -4.02
N SER A 59 -2.51 -5.22 -5.23
CA SER A 59 -2.09 -6.54 -5.70
C SER A 59 -0.57 -6.65 -5.77
N ILE A 60 0.12 -5.61 -6.27
CA ILE A 60 1.58 -5.54 -6.28
C ILE A 60 2.14 -5.55 -4.85
N GLY A 61 1.61 -4.72 -3.96
CA GLY A 61 2.10 -4.67 -2.57
C GLY A 61 1.97 -6.00 -1.83
N ARG A 62 0.86 -6.73 -2.06
CA ARG A 62 0.67 -8.09 -1.52
C ARG A 62 1.59 -9.14 -2.17
N LEU A 63 1.77 -9.06 -3.48
CA LEU A 63 2.62 -9.99 -4.23
C LEU A 63 4.07 -9.90 -3.76
N PHE A 64 4.58 -8.69 -3.56
CA PHE A 64 5.95 -8.40 -3.13
C PHE A 64 6.14 -8.46 -1.60
N LYS A 65 5.28 -9.17 -0.88
CA LYS A 65 5.47 -9.46 0.55
C LYS A 65 6.88 -10.04 0.79
N PHE A 66 7.67 -9.42 1.68
CA PHE A 66 9.09 -9.74 1.95
C PHE A 66 10.08 -9.53 0.78
N GLN A 67 9.60 -9.24 -0.43
CA GLN A 67 10.42 -9.09 -1.63
C GLN A 67 10.69 -7.62 -1.93
N ILE A 68 11.85 -7.33 -2.51
CA ILE A 68 12.18 -5.97 -2.96
C ILE A 68 11.34 -5.60 -4.19
N LEU A 69 10.73 -4.41 -4.18
CA LEU A 69 10.09 -3.88 -5.39
C LEU A 69 11.15 -3.46 -6.41
N PRO A 70 10.96 -3.74 -7.70
CA PRO A 70 11.80 -3.19 -8.76
C PRO A 70 11.83 -1.65 -8.68
N GLU A 71 13.01 -1.06 -8.87
CA GLU A 71 13.21 0.40 -8.75
C GLU A 71 12.28 1.20 -9.66
N THR A 72 11.92 0.65 -10.82
CA THR A 72 11.03 1.29 -11.81
C THR A 72 9.59 1.44 -11.33
N MET A 73 9.16 0.66 -10.33
CA MET A 73 7.79 0.71 -9.78
C MET A 73 7.73 1.11 -8.31
N LYS A 74 8.84 0.96 -7.57
CA LYS A 74 8.91 1.10 -6.10
C LYS A 74 8.25 2.39 -5.60
N GLN A 75 8.75 3.55 -6.01
CA GLN A 75 8.24 4.84 -5.56
C GLN A 75 6.77 5.04 -5.94
N LEU A 76 6.43 4.78 -7.21
CA LEU A 76 5.08 4.99 -7.74
C LEU A 76 4.01 4.15 -7.02
N ILE A 77 4.34 2.91 -6.67
CA ILE A 77 3.43 2.02 -5.93
C ILE A 77 3.31 2.46 -4.48
N ILE A 78 4.43 2.75 -3.81
CA ILE A 78 4.42 3.17 -2.39
C ILE A 78 3.66 4.49 -2.22
N ASP A 79 3.91 5.49 -3.07
CA ASP A 79 3.25 6.79 -3.02
C ASP A 79 1.74 6.65 -3.27
N HIS A 80 1.35 5.84 -4.26
CA HIS A 80 -0.07 5.58 -4.52
C HIS A 80 -0.74 4.87 -3.34
N LEU A 81 -0.14 3.81 -2.80
CA LEU A 81 -0.67 3.10 -1.64
C LEU A 81 -0.84 4.03 -0.43
N LYS A 82 0.14 4.90 -0.15
CA LYS A 82 0.06 5.93 0.91
C LYS A 82 -1.14 6.85 0.69
N SER A 83 -1.34 7.33 -0.54
CA SER A 83 -2.42 8.27 -0.87
C SER A 83 -3.82 7.69 -0.61
N ILE A 84 -3.98 6.36 -0.69
CA ILE A 84 -5.26 5.67 -0.49
C ILE A 84 -5.39 5.04 0.90
N THR A 85 -4.53 5.38 1.86
CA THR A 85 -4.69 4.99 3.28
C THR A 85 -5.76 5.81 4.00
N SER A 86 -6.27 6.87 3.36
CA SER A 86 -7.39 7.69 3.83
C SER A 86 -8.60 7.63 2.88
N ASP A 87 -8.66 6.60 2.03
CA ASP A 87 -9.77 6.43 1.08
C ASP A 87 -11.11 6.29 1.83
N HIS A 88 -12.18 6.81 1.24
CA HIS A 88 -13.53 6.70 1.80
C HIS A 88 -14.01 5.24 1.82
N ASP A 89 -13.64 4.46 0.81
CA ASP A 89 -13.93 3.02 0.76
C ASP A 89 -13.07 2.27 1.80
N GLU A 90 -13.74 1.68 2.78
CA GLU A 90 -13.09 0.97 3.90
C GLU A 90 -12.19 -0.17 3.43
N TRP A 91 -12.63 -0.90 2.40
CA TRP A 91 -11.84 -2.00 1.85
C TRP A 91 -10.54 -1.49 1.24
N THR A 92 -10.61 -0.44 0.42
CA THR A 92 -9.44 0.18 -0.23
C THR A 92 -8.48 0.70 0.82
N ARG A 93 -8.99 1.42 1.81
CA ARG A 93 -8.21 1.95 2.94
C ARG A 93 -7.49 0.84 3.72
N SER A 94 -8.19 -0.21 4.11
CA SER A 94 -7.59 -1.28 4.91
C SER A 94 -6.60 -2.11 4.08
N ALA A 95 -6.97 -2.40 2.83
CA ALA A 95 -6.13 -3.19 1.93
C ALA A 95 -4.83 -2.48 1.55
N SER A 96 -4.83 -1.15 1.43
CA SER A 96 -3.62 -0.37 1.18
C SER A 96 -2.68 -0.37 2.37
N ILE A 97 -3.20 -0.23 3.59
CA ILE A 97 -2.40 -0.33 4.83
C ILE A 97 -1.74 -1.71 4.92
N TYR A 98 -2.48 -2.79 4.69
CA TYR A 98 -1.90 -4.14 4.68
C TYR A 98 -0.85 -4.31 3.57
N ALA A 99 -1.08 -3.76 2.38
CA ALA A 99 -0.12 -3.82 1.29
C ALA A 99 1.19 -3.09 1.65
N ILE A 100 1.13 -1.94 2.34
CA ILE A 100 2.30 -1.23 2.85
C ILE A 100 3.03 -2.07 3.91
N ASP A 101 2.29 -2.68 4.85
CA ASP A 101 2.87 -3.56 5.87
C ASP A 101 3.64 -4.74 5.26
N TYR A 102 3.09 -5.38 4.23
CA TYR A 102 3.77 -6.46 3.52
C TYR A 102 5.04 -6.03 2.79
N LEU A 103 5.01 -4.84 2.17
CA LEU A 103 6.19 -4.27 1.54
C LEU A 103 7.27 -3.90 2.55
N ALA A 104 6.87 -3.34 3.70
CA ALA A 104 7.73 -2.93 4.79
C ALA A 104 8.53 -4.08 5.43
N GLN A 105 8.13 -5.34 5.20
CA GLN A 105 8.90 -6.50 5.61
C GLN A 105 10.27 -6.61 4.90
N ASN A 106 10.43 -5.95 3.75
CA ASN A 106 11.72 -5.80 3.09
C ASN A 106 12.37 -4.46 3.48
N LYS A 107 13.65 -4.48 3.85
CA LYS A 107 14.38 -3.29 4.34
C LYS A 107 14.42 -2.14 3.33
N ASP A 108 14.64 -2.41 2.05
CA ASP A 108 14.78 -1.34 1.05
C ASP A 108 13.43 -0.68 0.76
N ASN A 109 12.36 -1.48 0.71
CA ASN A 109 11.00 -0.95 0.61
C ASN A 109 10.63 -0.15 1.87
N TYR A 110 10.98 -0.64 3.07
CA TYR A 110 10.76 0.08 4.33
C TYR A 110 11.44 1.44 4.33
N THR A 111 12.69 1.52 3.86
CA THR A 111 13.41 2.80 3.73
C THR A 111 12.67 3.78 2.80
N GLU A 112 12.16 3.33 1.65
CA GLU A 112 11.37 4.20 0.76
C GLU A 112 10.00 4.57 1.38
N ILE A 113 9.36 3.66 2.13
CA ILE A 113 8.12 3.96 2.87
C ILE A 113 8.36 5.04 3.93
N MET A 114 9.46 4.97 4.68
CA MET A 114 9.78 5.94 5.74
C MET A 114 10.39 7.25 5.23
N LYS A 115 10.67 7.34 3.94
CA LYS A 115 11.23 8.55 3.33
C LYS A 115 10.32 9.75 3.54
N GLY A 116 10.89 10.82 4.09
CA GLY A 116 10.16 12.04 4.44
C GLY A 116 9.33 11.96 5.73
N PHE A 117 9.33 10.82 6.43
CA PHE A 117 8.78 10.68 7.77
C PHE A 117 9.91 10.73 8.80
N ASP A 118 9.78 11.59 9.80
CA ASP A 118 10.70 11.64 10.94
C ASP A 118 9.98 11.09 12.19
N PRO A 119 10.23 9.82 12.57
CA PRO A 119 9.64 9.25 13.78
C PRO A 119 10.05 9.99 15.06
N LEU A 120 11.24 10.60 15.09
CA LEU A 120 11.73 11.29 16.28
C LEU A 120 10.97 12.60 16.50
N ALA A 121 10.68 13.35 15.44
CA ALA A 121 9.83 14.54 15.51
C ALA A 121 8.45 14.20 16.07
N VAL A 122 7.82 13.12 15.60
CA VAL A 122 6.51 12.67 16.12
C VAL A 122 6.59 12.27 17.59
N ILE A 123 7.62 11.52 18.00
CA ILE A 123 7.78 11.14 19.41
C ILE A 123 7.97 12.38 20.30
N GLN A 124 8.74 13.36 19.84
CA GLN A 124 8.93 14.62 20.54
C GLN A 124 7.60 15.39 20.68
N ASP A 125 6.84 15.50 19.59
CA ASP A 125 5.51 16.15 19.59
C ASP A 125 4.54 15.43 20.55
N LEU A 126 4.52 14.10 20.55
CA LEU A 126 3.68 13.28 21.43
C LEU A 126 4.11 13.35 22.90
N ALA A 127 5.37 13.65 23.19
CA ALA A 127 5.89 13.78 24.55
C ALA A 127 5.58 15.14 25.20
N LEU A 128 5.14 16.13 24.41
CA LEU A 128 4.71 17.42 24.95
C LEU A 128 3.46 17.23 25.83
N PRO A 129 3.36 17.92 26.98
CA PRO A 129 2.14 17.93 27.76
C PRO A 129 0.98 18.43 26.89
N ILE A 130 -0.20 17.81 27.01
CA ILE A 130 -1.41 18.36 26.40
C ILE A 130 -1.79 19.64 27.17
N ILE A 131 -1.19 20.77 26.81
CA ILE A 131 -1.55 22.08 27.35
C ILE A 131 -2.86 22.48 26.69
N ARG A 132 -4.00 22.08 27.30
CA ARG A 132 -5.32 22.55 26.84
C ARG A 132 -5.51 24.01 27.24
N ASN A 133 -5.40 24.92 26.26
CA ASN A 133 -5.89 26.28 26.44
C ASN A 133 -7.41 26.30 26.26
N GLU A 134 -8.14 27.09 27.05
CA GLU A 134 -9.61 27.13 27.05
C GLU A 134 -10.23 27.45 25.68
N GLU A 135 -9.47 28.10 24.80
CA GLU A 135 -9.88 28.48 23.44
C GLU A 135 -9.98 27.28 22.50
N GLU A 136 -9.12 26.26 22.65
CA GLU A 136 -9.15 25.05 21.80
C GLU A 136 -10.33 24.13 22.14
N ARG A 137 -10.83 24.19 23.39
CA ARG A 137 -12.03 23.45 23.80
C ARG A 137 -13.30 23.96 23.12
N LYS A 138 -13.35 25.24 22.75
CA LYS A 138 -14.52 25.86 22.10
C LYS A 138 -14.62 25.51 20.61
N GLN A 139 -13.52 25.11 19.97
CA GLN A 139 -13.51 24.80 18.54
C GLN A 139 -13.90 23.35 18.20
N ILE A 140 -13.94 22.45 19.19
CA ILE A 140 -14.28 21.03 19.00
C ILE A 140 -15.77 20.74 19.28
N GLN A 141 -16.53 21.72 19.77
CA GLN A 141 -17.95 21.59 20.11
C GLN A 141 -18.93 21.92 18.97
N HIS A 142 -18.48 21.94 17.71
CA HIS A 142 -19.35 22.14 16.54
C HIS A 142 -19.41 20.92 15.63
#